data_AF-A0A3M1I5X0-F1
#
_entry.id   AF-A0A3M1I5X0-F1
#
_cell.length_a   1.000
_cell.length_b   1.000
_cell.length_c   1.000
_cell.angle_alpha   90.00
_cell.angle_beta   90.00
_cell.angle_gamma   90.00
#
_symmetry.space_group_name_H-M   'P 1'
#
loop_
_entity.id
_entity.type
_entity.pdbx_description
1 polymer ?
#
loop_
_entity_poly.entity_id
_entity_poly.type
_entity_poly.pdbx_seq_one_letter_code
_entity_poly.pdbx_strand_id
1 'polypeptide(L)'
;MDFSDLLYQTVRILKQNPEALESLQNRYEYFMVDEYQDTNYAQYALVQMLAEKSRNLCVVGDDDQAIYGWRGANVENILNFQKDFPDAHIVKLEQNYRSTQKILNISNEVIQNNLERMPKELWTEKKEGPIPKLLVFPSEYEEAAGIANIISSLKGIIPLKEIAVLYRTNFQSRIIEEKLLARDIPYRVYGGVSFYQRKEIKDILAYLTLLVNPKDEAALARALSTPSKGIGEKSLAKLLEAGTERIPKGEDYLIILLNNSPLSGKAAKSGEWFANCMLKLREKVNQSVDFALLLEELLDETNLREMYEEEDKLTGTSRLENIADFKDSLLLFQSENPKASLADFLQSISLYTSSRPDLHQEDCVQLMTIHNAKGLEFDVVFICSLNEEILPHYLSLRDGNLEEERRLFYVAVTRARERLYLCRTMQRMRSGQAMPSFESSFLYEISESHYEEQIYHNVDYSYSSSFSPPPSTRFKRQKSRTLPSEADTTPQWKTSLSDASFQPQDVVMHPRYGQGTVIRIEGSGQSEKAYIRFADGKTRKFLVAFAGLKKV
;
A
#
# COMPACT_ATOMS: atom_id res chain seq x y z
N MET A 1 -16.02 25.19 -7.98
CA MET A 1 -15.71 24.16 -8.97
C MET A 1 -14.48 23.43 -8.51
N ASP A 2 -14.66 22.21 -8.05
CA ASP A 2 -13.57 21.26 -7.81
C ASP A 2 -13.21 20.51 -9.12
N PHE A 3 -12.34 19.49 -9.03
CA PHE A 3 -11.95 18.69 -10.20
C PHE A 3 -13.11 17.88 -10.81
N SER A 4 -14.01 17.35 -9.97
CA SER A 4 -15.16 16.57 -10.42
C SER A 4 -16.20 17.47 -11.11
N ASP A 5 -16.37 18.69 -10.60
CA ASP A 5 -17.21 19.71 -11.20
C ASP A 5 -16.78 20.05 -12.63
N LEU A 6 -15.48 20.07 -12.94
CA LEU A 6 -15.03 20.37 -14.32
C LEU A 6 -15.67 19.42 -15.33
N LEU A 7 -15.68 18.12 -15.06
CA LEU A 7 -16.29 17.12 -15.95
C LEU A 7 -17.81 17.17 -15.89
N TYR A 8 -18.39 17.17 -14.70
CA TYR A 8 -19.83 17.13 -14.51
C TYR A 8 -20.51 18.36 -15.11
N GLN A 9 -19.99 19.56 -14.84
CA GLN A 9 -20.54 20.81 -15.34
C GLN A 9 -20.42 20.90 -16.86
N THR A 10 -19.30 20.48 -17.44
CA THR A 10 -19.15 20.43 -18.90
C THR A 10 -20.19 19.51 -19.53
N VAL A 11 -20.35 18.27 -19.05
CA VAL A 11 -21.39 17.36 -19.56
C VAL A 11 -22.78 17.96 -19.40
N ARG A 12 -23.08 18.57 -18.25
CA ARG A 12 -24.37 19.20 -17.98
C ARG A 12 -24.67 20.36 -18.94
N ILE A 13 -23.70 21.25 -19.16
CA ILE A 13 -23.84 22.39 -20.09
C ILE A 13 -24.08 21.90 -21.51
N LEU A 14 -23.30 20.92 -21.99
CA LEU A 14 -23.45 20.40 -23.34
C LEU A 14 -24.79 19.68 -23.55
N LYS A 15 -25.34 19.04 -22.52
CA LYS A 15 -26.69 18.43 -22.57
C LYS A 15 -27.80 19.49 -22.61
N GLN A 16 -27.60 20.63 -21.95
CA GLN A 16 -28.60 21.69 -21.85
C GLN A 16 -28.53 22.72 -22.97
N ASN A 17 -27.39 22.83 -23.67
CA ASN A 17 -27.16 23.77 -24.74
C ASN A 17 -26.68 23.06 -26.02
N PRO A 18 -27.61 22.62 -26.88
CA PRO A 18 -27.29 21.95 -28.15
C PRO A 18 -26.43 22.79 -29.09
N GLU A 19 -26.57 24.12 -29.10
CA GLU A 19 -25.75 25.00 -29.95
C GLU A 19 -24.28 24.97 -29.52
N ALA A 20 -24.01 24.94 -28.22
CA ALA A 20 -22.65 24.80 -27.70
C ALA A 20 -22.05 23.44 -28.05
N LEU A 21 -22.82 22.36 -27.93
CA LEU A 21 -22.39 21.01 -28.34
C LEU A 21 -22.10 20.95 -29.83
N GLU A 22 -23.02 21.45 -30.66
CA GLU A 22 -22.84 21.48 -32.11
C GLU A 22 -21.64 22.33 -32.51
N SER A 23 -21.40 23.46 -31.84
CA SER A 23 -20.20 24.27 -32.07
C SER A 23 -18.91 23.50 -31.80
N LEU A 24 -18.87 22.63 -30.78
CA LEU A 24 -17.71 21.79 -30.50
C LEU A 24 -17.58 20.63 -31.48
N GLN A 25 -18.68 19.96 -31.80
CA GLN A 25 -18.72 18.87 -32.79
C GLN A 25 -18.32 19.34 -34.20
N ASN A 26 -18.66 20.57 -34.58
CA ASN A 26 -18.25 21.17 -35.85
C ASN A 26 -16.79 21.63 -35.83
N ARG A 27 -16.26 21.98 -34.66
CA ARG A 27 -14.87 22.42 -34.49
C ARG A 27 -13.89 21.26 -34.49
N TYR A 28 -14.27 20.14 -33.88
CA TYR A 28 -13.43 18.95 -33.73
C TYR A 28 -14.06 17.79 -34.48
N GLU A 29 -13.45 17.41 -35.59
CA GLU A 29 -13.96 16.32 -36.43
C GLU A 29 -13.44 14.95 -35.98
N TYR A 30 -12.20 14.87 -35.46
CA TYR A 30 -11.54 13.62 -35.06
C TYR A 30 -11.21 13.63 -33.57
N PHE A 31 -11.54 12.53 -32.89
CA PHE A 31 -11.31 12.35 -31.46
C PHE A 31 -10.37 11.18 -31.23
N MET A 32 -9.38 11.36 -30.36
CA MET A 32 -8.47 10.31 -29.93
C MET A 32 -8.42 10.29 -28.40
N VAL A 33 -8.68 9.13 -27.80
CA VAL A 33 -8.66 8.94 -26.36
C VAL A 33 -7.74 7.78 -26.02
N ASP A 34 -6.69 8.07 -25.28
CA ASP A 34 -5.76 7.06 -24.73
C ASP A 34 -6.19 6.65 -23.32
N GLU A 35 -5.68 5.51 -22.83
CA GLU A 35 -6.03 4.93 -21.51
C GLU A 35 -7.54 4.80 -21.28
N TYR A 36 -8.29 4.44 -22.34
CA TYR A 36 -9.76 4.45 -22.33
C TYR A 36 -10.38 3.51 -21.29
N GLN A 37 -9.67 2.48 -20.87
CA GLN A 37 -10.09 1.55 -19.80
C GLN A 37 -10.21 2.22 -18.42
N ASP A 38 -9.53 3.36 -18.21
CA ASP A 38 -9.56 4.10 -16.94
C ASP A 38 -10.63 5.20 -16.92
N THR A 39 -11.48 5.27 -17.94
CA THR A 39 -12.51 6.30 -18.03
C THR A 39 -13.65 6.05 -17.04
N ASN A 40 -14.10 7.11 -16.37
CA ASN A 40 -15.31 7.09 -15.56
C ASN A 40 -16.55 7.44 -16.40
N TYR A 41 -17.74 7.30 -15.80
CA TYR A 41 -19.01 7.56 -16.50
C TYR A 41 -19.14 8.97 -17.09
N ALA A 42 -18.63 10.00 -16.40
CA ALA A 42 -18.70 11.37 -16.89
C ALA A 42 -17.78 11.60 -18.10
N GLN A 43 -16.57 11.05 -18.08
CA GLN A 43 -15.63 11.08 -19.20
C GLN A 43 -16.19 10.31 -20.40
N TYR A 44 -16.71 9.11 -20.17
CA TYR A 44 -17.39 8.31 -21.18
C TYR A 44 -18.53 9.10 -21.84
N ALA A 45 -19.45 9.65 -21.04
CA ALA A 45 -20.57 10.44 -21.56
C ALA A 45 -20.12 11.67 -22.37
N LEU A 46 -19.05 12.36 -21.93
CA LEU A 46 -18.48 13.49 -22.65
C LEU A 46 -17.94 13.07 -24.02
N VAL A 47 -17.14 12.00 -24.07
CA VAL A 47 -16.56 11.47 -25.32
C VAL A 47 -17.66 11.07 -26.29
N GLN A 48 -18.68 10.34 -25.81
CA GLN A 48 -19.83 9.94 -26.62
C GLN A 48 -20.54 11.14 -27.25
N MET A 49 -20.88 12.15 -26.44
CA MET A 49 -21.56 13.36 -26.93
C MET A 49 -20.73 14.11 -27.97
N LEU A 50 -19.42 14.24 -27.77
CA LEU A 50 -18.56 14.97 -28.70
C LEU A 50 -18.35 14.21 -30.02
N ALA A 51 -18.21 12.88 -29.96
CA ALA A 51 -17.98 12.06 -31.14
C ALA A 51 -19.25 11.70 -31.92
N GLU A 52 -20.44 11.88 -31.34
CA GLU A 52 -21.72 11.41 -31.92
C GLU A 52 -21.96 11.89 -33.35
N LYS A 53 -21.60 13.14 -33.67
CA LYS A 53 -21.86 13.76 -34.98
C LYS A 53 -20.93 13.24 -36.09
N SER A 54 -19.62 13.19 -35.83
CA SER A 54 -18.64 12.78 -36.85
C SER A 54 -18.41 11.28 -36.88
N ARG A 55 -18.64 10.58 -35.75
CA ARG A 55 -18.28 9.17 -35.49
C ARG A 55 -16.79 8.84 -35.73
N ASN A 56 -15.93 9.84 -35.86
CA ASN A 56 -14.49 9.67 -36.03
C ASN A 56 -13.81 9.61 -34.65
N LEU A 57 -14.08 8.54 -33.90
CA LEU A 57 -13.51 8.28 -32.59
C LEU A 57 -12.52 7.12 -32.64
N CYS A 58 -11.28 7.38 -32.26
CA CYS A 58 -10.27 6.37 -32.00
C CYS A 58 -10.04 6.29 -30.49
N VAL A 59 -10.31 5.13 -29.89
CA VAL A 59 -9.95 4.86 -28.50
C VAL A 59 -8.82 3.84 -28.45
N VAL A 60 -7.88 4.07 -27.55
CA VAL A 60 -6.77 3.16 -27.25
C VAL A 60 -6.84 2.84 -25.77
N GLY A 61 -6.66 1.57 -25.44
CA GLY A 61 -6.65 1.12 -24.07
C GLY A 61 -6.39 -0.36 -23.94
N ASP A 62 -6.08 -0.78 -22.72
CA ASP A 62 -5.82 -2.17 -22.37
C ASP A 62 -6.66 -2.51 -21.14
N ASP A 63 -7.72 -3.30 -21.33
CA ASP A 63 -8.62 -3.78 -20.25
C ASP A 63 -7.89 -4.60 -19.17
N ASP A 64 -6.78 -5.26 -19.51
CA ASP A 64 -5.94 -5.98 -18.57
C ASP A 64 -5.09 -5.00 -17.70
N GLN A 65 -5.07 -3.70 -18.03
CA GLN A 65 -4.42 -2.62 -17.27
C GLN A 65 -5.43 -1.65 -16.60
N ALA A 66 -6.70 -2.02 -16.49
CA ALA A 66 -7.71 -1.24 -15.77
C ALA A 66 -7.54 -1.40 -14.24
N ILE A 67 -6.85 -0.45 -13.59
CA ILE A 67 -6.45 -0.53 -12.17
C ILE A 67 -6.89 0.69 -11.33
N TYR A 68 -7.77 1.53 -11.88
CA TYR A 68 -8.32 2.71 -11.19
C TYR A 68 -9.82 2.56 -10.92
N GLY A 69 -10.32 1.33 -10.72
CA GLY A 69 -11.72 1.07 -10.42
C GLY A 69 -12.17 1.81 -9.16
N TRP A 70 -11.29 1.89 -8.15
CA TRP A 70 -11.49 2.69 -6.94
C TRP A 70 -11.67 4.20 -7.18
N ARG A 71 -11.23 4.75 -8.32
CA ARG A 71 -11.49 6.16 -8.72
C ARG A 71 -12.77 6.33 -9.54
N GLY A 72 -13.56 5.27 -9.69
CA GLY A 72 -14.77 5.25 -10.50
C GLY A 72 -14.53 4.98 -11.99
N ALA A 73 -13.34 4.51 -12.37
CA ALA A 73 -13.11 3.99 -13.72
C ALA A 73 -13.98 2.75 -13.94
N ASN A 74 -14.56 2.63 -15.13
CA ASN A 74 -15.35 1.45 -15.50
C ASN A 74 -14.72 0.75 -16.70
N VAL A 75 -14.14 -0.44 -16.47
CA VAL A 75 -13.57 -1.29 -17.52
C VAL A 75 -14.62 -1.69 -18.56
N GLU A 76 -15.90 -1.73 -18.20
CA GLU A 76 -16.99 -1.99 -19.14
C GLU A 76 -17.03 -0.97 -20.29
N ASN A 77 -16.54 0.25 -20.10
CA ASN A 77 -16.52 1.27 -21.15
C ASN A 77 -15.71 0.80 -22.36
N ILE A 78 -14.55 0.15 -22.15
CA ILE A 78 -13.74 -0.39 -23.24
C ILE A 78 -14.29 -1.74 -23.72
N LEU A 79 -14.75 -2.60 -22.81
CA LEU A 79 -15.30 -3.93 -23.17
C LEU A 79 -16.57 -3.83 -24.02
N ASN A 80 -17.41 -2.81 -23.77
CA ASN A 80 -18.67 -2.59 -24.46
C ASN A 80 -18.57 -1.62 -25.64
N PHE A 81 -17.37 -1.16 -26.00
CA PHE A 81 -17.20 -0.14 -27.05
C PHE A 81 -17.91 -0.50 -28.37
N GLN A 82 -17.88 -1.77 -28.79
CA GLN A 82 -18.58 -2.23 -30.00
C GLN A 82 -20.11 -2.26 -29.89
N LYS A 83 -20.67 -2.26 -28.67
CA LYS A 83 -22.12 -2.13 -28.47
C LYS A 83 -22.57 -0.70 -28.76
N ASP A 84 -21.75 0.28 -28.38
CA ASP A 84 -22.03 1.71 -28.59
C ASP A 84 -21.66 2.15 -30.02
N PHE A 85 -20.61 1.57 -30.59
CA PHE A 85 -20.16 1.79 -31.96
C PHE A 85 -20.09 0.46 -32.75
N PRO A 86 -21.22 -0.04 -33.30
CA PRO A 86 -21.28 -1.32 -34.01
C PRO A 86 -20.41 -1.39 -35.27
N ASP A 87 -20.09 -0.24 -35.85
CA ASP A 87 -19.22 -0.02 -37.02
C ASP A 87 -17.73 0.11 -36.63
N ALA A 88 -17.37 0.03 -35.34
CA ALA A 88 -16.00 0.18 -34.89
C ALA A 88 -15.08 -0.94 -35.41
N HIS A 89 -13.96 -0.53 -36.00
CA HIS A 89 -12.89 -1.43 -36.39
C HIS A 89 -11.96 -1.72 -35.20
N ILE A 90 -11.83 -2.99 -34.81
CA ILE A 90 -10.91 -3.41 -33.75
C ILE A 90 -9.57 -3.81 -34.35
N VAL A 91 -8.50 -3.17 -33.86
CA VAL A 91 -7.12 -3.58 -34.09
C VAL A 91 -6.54 -4.08 -32.76
N LYS A 92 -6.01 -5.30 -32.74
CA LYS A 92 -5.30 -5.85 -31.57
C LYS A 92 -3.80 -5.77 -31.79
N LEU A 93 -3.10 -5.11 -30.86
CA LEU A 93 -1.65 -5.03 -30.85
C LEU A 93 -1.10 -6.06 -29.84
N GLU A 94 -0.81 -7.26 -30.32
CA GLU A 94 -0.40 -8.40 -29.48
C GLU A 94 1.13 -8.54 -29.37
N GLN A 95 1.89 -7.85 -30.23
CA GLN A 95 3.34 -7.83 -30.16
C GLN A 95 3.83 -6.84 -29.11
N ASN A 96 4.46 -7.35 -28.06
CA ASN A 96 5.11 -6.58 -27.02
C ASN A 96 6.58 -6.31 -27.38
N TYR A 97 6.97 -5.04 -27.39
CA TYR A 97 8.33 -4.60 -27.69
C TYR A 97 9.17 -4.32 -26.43
N ARG A 98 8.56 -4.35 -25.25
CA ARG A 98 9.19 -3.99 -23.96
C ARG A 98 9.91 -5.17 -23.34
N SER A 99 9.15 -6.18 -22.94
CA SER A 99 9.55 -7.28 -22.06
C SER A 99 10.04 -8.50 -22.84
N THR A 100 10.82 -9.36 -22.19
CA THR A 100 11.20 -10.67 -22.74
C THR A 100 10.02 -11.65 -22.71
N GLN A 101 10.05 -12.68 -23.56
CA GLN A 101 8.98 -13.68 -23.60
C GLN A 101 8.81 -14.41 -22.26
N LYS A 102 9.90 -14.62 -21.52
CA LYS A 102 9.88 -15.26 -20.20
C LYS A 102 9.07 -14.44 -19.17
N ILE A 103 9.16 -13.12 -19.22
CA ILE A 103 8.35 -12.22 -18.40
C ILE A 103 6.89 -12.23 -18.88
N LEU A 104 6.66 -12.16 -20.19
CA LEU A 104 5.31 -12.12 -20.75
C LEU A 104 4.51 -13.39 -20.44
N ASN A 105 5.16 -14.55 -20.41
CA ASN A 105 4.52 -15.80 -20.05
C ASN A 105 3.86 -15.74 -18.65
N ILE A 106 4.55 -15.16 -17.66
CA ILE A 106 3.99 -14.94 -16.32
C ILE A 106 2.74 -14.05 -16.39
N SER A 107 2.83 -12.92 -17.10
CA SER A 107 1.71 -11.99 -17.22
C SER A 107 0.50 -12.62 -17.94
N ASN A 108 0.73 -13.40 -19.00
CA ASN A 108 -0.31 -14.08 -19.77
C ASN A 108 -1.02 -15.16 -18.94
N GLU A 109 -0.28 -16.00 -18.21
CA GLU A 109 -0.87 -17.08 -17.40
C GLU A 109 -1.75 -16.55 -16.27
N VAL A 110 -1.28 -15.49 -15.61
CA VAL A 110 -2.05 -14.86 -14.54
C VAL A 110 -3.31 -14.25 -15.12
N ILE A 111 -3.17 -13.31 -16.07
CA ILE A 111 -4.30 -12.51 -16.55
C ILE A 111 -5.39 -13.33 -17.24
N GLN A 112 -5.04 -14.48 -17.84
CA GLN A 112 -6.00 -15.42 -18.43
C GLN A 112 -7.04 -15.96 -17.44
N ASN A 113 -6.80 -15.85 -16.14
CA ASN A 113 -7.80 -16.23 -15.16
C ASN A 113 -8.97 -15.25 -15.12
N ASN A 114 -8.77 -13.94 -15.39
CA ASN A 114 -9.86 -12.94 -15.39
C ASN A 114 -10.97 -13.31 -16.39
N LEU A 115 -12.23 -13.22 -15.95
CA LEU A 115 -13.40 -13.55 -16.74
C LEU A 115 -13.81 -12.38 -17.64
N GLU A 116 -13.76 -11.16 -17.11
CA GLU A 116 -14.16 -9.94 -17.81
C GLU A 116 -12.96 -9.32 -18.52
N ARG A 117 -12.59 -9.90 -19.67
CA ARG A 117 -11.50 -9.42 -20.51
C ARG A 117 -11.71 -9.66 -22.01
N MET A 118 -11.06 -8.84 -22.83
CA MET A 118 -10.92 -9.10 -24.25
C MET A 118 -9.85 -10.18 -24.48
N PRO A 119 -10.15 -11.28 -25.19
CA PRO A 119 -9.16 -12.32 -25.45
C PRO A 119 -7.99 -11.76 -26.28
N LYS A 120 -6.80 -11.81 -25.68
CA LYS A 120 -5.52 -11.48 -26.31
C LYS A 120 -4.39 -12.23 -25.59
N GLU A 121 -3.31 -12.46 -26.32
CA GLU A 121 -2.09 -13.09 -25.79
C GLU A 121 -0.88 -12.27 -26.27
N LEU A 122 -0.07 -11.80 -25.33
CA LEU A 122 1.11 -11.01 -25.67
C LEU A 122 2.29 -11.90 -26.07
N TRP A 123 2.95 -11.56 -27.18
CA TRP A 123 4.16 -12.24 -27.64
C TRP A 123 5.27 -11.23 -27.96
N THR A 124 6.53 -11.68 -27.99
CA THR A 124 7.66 -10.81 -28.35
C THR A 124 8.72 -11.55 -29.19
N GLU A 125 9.50 -10.79 -29.95
CA GLU A 125 10.70 -11.28 -30.61
C GLU A 125 11.87 -11.47 -29.63
N LYS A 126 11.82 -10.83 -28.45
CA LYS A 126 12.81 -10.94 -27.37
C LYS A 126 12.67 -12.26 -26.59
N LYS A 127 12.99 -13.38 -27.24
CA LYS A 127 12.86 -14.74 -26.67
C LYS A 127 13.95 -15.07 -25.64
N GLU A 128 15.12 -14.46 -25.78
CA GLU A 128 16.24 -14.61 -24.86
C GLU A 128 16.11 -13.68 -23.65
N GLY A 129 16.88 -13.96 -22.60
CA GLY A 129 16.89 -13.18 -21.36
C GLY A 129 16.96 -14.04 -20.10
N PRO A 130 17.23 -13.43 -18.94
CA PRO A 130 17.24 -14.13 -17.67
C PRO A 130 15.85 -14.67 -17.33
N ILE A 131 15.81 -15.82 -16.65
CA ILE A 131 14.56 -16.37 -16.12
C ILE A 131 14.15 -15.49 -14.92
N PRO A 132 12.87 -15.06 -14.81
CA PRO A 132 12.35 -14.41 -13.62
C PRO A 132 12.67 -15.20 -12.35
N LYS A 133 12.92 -14.53 -11.24
CA LYS A 133 13.26 -15.20 -9.97
C LYS A 133 12.18 -15.01 -8.93
N LEU A 134 11.79 -16.09 -8.26
CA LEU A 134 10.99 -16.05 -7.04
C LEU A 134 11.93 -16.12 -5.83
N LEU A 135 12.06 -15.01 -5.11
CA LEU A 135 12.90 -14.90 -3.93
C LEU A 135 12.03 -15.06 -2.68
N VAL A 136 12.37 -16.04 -1.86
CA VAL A 136 11.64 -16.37 -0.63
C VAL A 136 12.50 -16.02 0.57
N PHE A 137 12.03 -15.06 1.37
CA PHE A 137 12.75 -14.53 2.53
C PHE A 137 12.09 -14.94 3.85
N PRO A 138 12.84 -15.04 4.96
CA PRO A 138 12.25 -15.35 6.27
C PRO A 138 11.25 -14.29 6.73
N SER A 139 11.60 -13.01 6.68
CA SER A 139 10.72 -11.88 7.02
C SER A 139 10.86 -10.69 6.05
N GLU A 140 10.04 -9.67 6.24
CA GLU A 140 10.06 -8.39 5.52
C GLU A 140 11.40 -7.65 5.65
N TYR A 141 12.13 -7.89 6.74
CA TYR A 141 13.46 -7.32 6.94
C TYR A 141 14.51 -7.97 6.06
N GLU A 142 14.50 -9.30 6.00
CA GLU A 142 15.38 -10.04 5.09
C GLU A 142 15.01 -9.81 3.63
N GLU A 143 13.73 -9.61 3.31
CA GLU A 143 13.27 -9.18 1.99
C GLU A 143 13.91 -7.85 1.60
N ALA A 144 13.75 -6.81 2.44
CA ALA A 144 14.34 -5.50 2.17
C ALA A 144 15.88 -5.56 2.09
N ALA A 145 16.54 -6.32 2.97
CA ALA A 145 17.99 -6.49 2.95
C ALA A 145 18.46 -7.26 1.71
N GLY A 146 17.73 -8.29 1.30
CA GLY A 146 17.97 -9.08 0.10
C GLY A 146 17.84 -8.25 -1.16
N ILE A 147 16.78 -7.45 -1.27
CA ILE A 147 16.59 -6.49 -2.37
C ILE A 147 17.76 -5.51 -2.42
N ALA A 148 18.11 -4.89 -1.29
CA ALA A 148 19.21 -3.93 -1.23
C ALA A 148 20.57 -4.58 -1.59
N ASN A 149 20.81 -5.84 -1.20
CA ASN A 149 22.00 -6.61 -1.60
C ASN A 149 22.05 -6.86 -3.11
N ILE A 150 20.93 -7.27 -3.72
CA ILE A 150 20.88 -7.52 -5.17
C ILE A 150 21.13 -6.20 -5.91
N ILE A 151 20.45 -5.13 -5.52
CA ILE A 151 20.65 -3.79 -6.11
C ILE A 151 22.10 -3.35 -5.96
N SER A 152 22.72 -3.57 -4.79
CA SER A 152 24.14 -3.27 -4.57
C SER A 152 25.06 -4.03 -5.54
N SER A 153 24.76 -5.30 -5.84
CA SER A 153 25.54 -6.08 -6.82
C SER A 153 25.31 -5.66 -8.28
N LEU A 154 24.19 -5.00 -8.57
CA LEU A 154 23.88 -4.42 -9.89
C LEU A 154 24.43 -3.00 -10.05
N LYS A 155 24.77 -2.32 -8.95
CA LYS A 155 25.32 -0.96 -8.95
C LYS A 155 26.61 -0.91 -9.77
N GLY A 156 26.64 -0.03 -10.77
CA GLY A 156 27.76 0.10 -11.72
C GLY A 156 27.68 -0.83 -12.94
N ILE A 157 26.72 -1.76 -12.96
CA ILE A 157 26.40 -2.60 -14.13
C ILE A 157 25.15 -2.07 -14.84
N ILE A 158 24.11 -1.73 -14.06
CA ILE A 158 22.85 -1.17 -14.55
C ILE A 158 22.68 0.22 -13.91
N PRO A 159 22.30 1.26 -14.66
CA PRO A 159 21.95 2.56 -14.08
C PRO A 159 20.86 2.39 -13.01
N LEU A 160 21.03 3.00 -11.84
CA LEU A 160 20.07 2.87 -10.75
C LEU A 160 18.66 3.37 -11.14
N LYS A 161 18.57 4.36 -12.03
CA LYS A 161 17.29 4.84 -12.58
C LYS A 161 16.50 3.78 -13.37
N GLU A 162 17.18 2.72 -13.83
CA GLU A 162 16.58 1.58 -14.54
C GLU A 162 16.17 0.44 -13.61
N ILE A 163 16.26 0.66 -12.29
CA ILE A 163 15.88 -0.29 -11.26
C ILE A 163 14.67 0.27 -10.51
N ALA A 164 13.58 -0.48 -10.51
CA ALA A 164 12.38 -0.16 -9.75
C ALA A 164 12.04 -1.22 -8.70
N VAL A 165 11.55 -0.75 -7.56
CA VAL A 165 11.01 -1.57 -6.48
C VAL A 165 9.54 -1.20 -6.30
N LEU A 166 8.68 -2.15 -6.65
CA LEU A 166 7.23 -2.00 -6.70
C LEU A 166 6.58 -2.68 -5.49
N TYR A 167 5.66 -1.96 -4.85
CA TYR A 167 4.91 -2.44 -3.70
C TYR A 167 3.42 -2.10 -3.81
N ARG A 168 2.57 -2.79 -3.05
CA ARG A 168 1.11 -2.57 -3.09
C ARG A 168 0.72 -1.31 -2.32
N THR A 169 1.27 -1.11 -1.13
CA THR A 169 1.01 0.03 -0.24
C THR A 169 2.31 0.77 0.07
N ASN A 170 2.20 2.06 0.39
CA ASN A 170 3.39 2.88 0.62
C ASN A 170 4.11 2.58 1.93
N PHE A 171 3.44 1.95 2.89
CA PHE A 171 4.09 1.54 4.13
C PHE A 171 5.26 0.58 3.92
N GLN A 172 5.16 -0.28 2.90
CA GLN A 172 6.20 -1.23 2.52
C GLN A 172 7.51 -0.52 2.10
N SER A 173 7.45 0.75 1.65
CA SER A 173 8.66 1.47 1.23
C SER A 173 9.62 1.68 2.40
N ARG A 174 9.11 1.89 3.62
CA ARG A 174 9.91 2.30 4.78
C ARG A 174 11.14 1.43 5.04
N ILE A 175 10.95 0.11 5.13
CA ILE A 175 12.05 -0.82 5.47
C ILE A 175 13.02 -0.93 4.28
N ILE A 176 12.51 -0.81 3.05
CA ILE A 176 13.33 -0.82 1.84
C ILE A 176 14.20 0.44 1.81
N GLU A 177 13.62 1.62 2.05
CA GLU A 177 14.31 2.90 2.18
C GLU A 177 15.45 2.81 3.21
N GLU A 178 15.17 2.25 4.40
CA GLU A 178 16.17 2.04 5.45
C GLU A 178 17.34 1.16 4.96
N LYS A 179 17.07 0.02 4.33
CA LYS A 179 18.14 -0.89 3.88
C LYS A 179 18.94 -0.36 2.70
N LEU A 180 18.35 0.50 1.87
CA LEU A 180 19.04 1.24 0.80
C LEU A 180 19.93 2.34 1.36
N LEU A 181 19.44 3.13 2.32
CA LEU A 181 20.22 4.16 3.02
C LEU A 181 21.42 3.55 3.72
N ALA A 182 21.23 2.44 4.45
CA ALA A 182 22.31 1.74 5.15
C ALA A 182 23.43 1.21 4.24
N ARG A 183 23.22 1.20 2.91
CA ARG A 183 24.19 0.76 1.89
C ARG A 183 24.65 1.88 0.96
N ASP A 184 24.36 3.13 1.28
CA ASP A 184 24.64 4.29 0.43
C ASP A 184 24.13 4.09 -1.01
N ILE A 185 22.89 3.58 -1.14
CA ILE A 185 22.19 3.42 -2.41
C ILE A 185 21.19 4.57 -2.56
N PRO A 186 21.42 5.50 -3.52
CA PRO A 186 20.49 6.57 -3.81
C PRO A 186 19.14 6.01 -4.27
N TYR A 187 18.05 6.56 -3.73
CA TYR A 187 16.70 6.14 -4.08
C TYR A 187 15.75 7.34 -4.12
N ARG A 188 14.62 7.17 -4.81
CA ARG A 188 13.55 8.16 -4.91
C ARG A 188 12.19 7.49 -4.80
N VAL A 189 11.31 8.03 -3.97
CA VAL A 189 9.90 7.60 -3.90
C VAL A 189 9.09 8.37 -4.95
N TYR A 190 8.48 7.67 -5.92
CA TYR A 190 7.74 8.27 -7.03
C TYR A 190 6.24 8.41 -6.74
N GLY A 191 5.65 9.52 -7.18
CA GLY A 191 4.20 9.77 -7.11
C GLY A 191 3.65 9.93 -5.69
N GLY A 192 4.50 10.31 -4.73
CA GLY A 192 4.09 10.54 -3.35
C GLY A 192 5.20 11.18 -2.51
N VAL A 193 4.81 11.68 -1.35
CA VAL A 193 5.77 11.99 -0.29
C VAL A 193 6.11 10.72 0.48
N SER A 194 7.33 10.60 0.98
CA SER A 194 7.73 9.48 1.87
C SER A 194 6.69 9.29 2.99
N PHE A 195 6.54 8.07 3.49
CA PHE A 195 5.51 7.69 4.45
C PHE A 195 5.32 8.70 5.61
N TYR A 196 6.41 9.12 6.25
CA TYR A 196 6.39 10.08 7.36
C TYR A 196 6.05 11.54 6.98
N GLN A 197 5.97 11.84 5.69
CA GLN A 197 5.63 13.18 5.20
C GLN A 197 4.15 13.35 4.88
N ARG A 198 3.37 12.27 4.90
CA ARG A 198 1.92 12.31 4.67
C ARG A 198 1.24 13.18 5.71
N LYS A 199 0.13 13.82 5.32
CA LYS A 199 -0.59 14.77 6.17
C LYS A 199 -0.98 14.11 7.49
N GLU A 200 -1.66 12.98 7.44
CA GLU A 200 -2.14 12.21 8.59
C GLU A 200 -1.00 11.73 9.51
N ILE A 201 0.12 11.31 8.93
CA ILE A 201 1.29 10.88 9.71
C ILE A 201 1.96 12.09 10.37
N LYS A 202 2.09 13.22 9.68
CA LYS A 202 2.59 14.47 10.28
C LYS A 202 1.67 15.00 11.37
N ASP A 203 0.35 14.85 11.20
CA ASP A 203 -0.64 15.24 12.20
C ASP A 203 -0.41 14.42 13.47
N ILE A 204 -0.38 13.08 13.38
CA ILE A 204 -0.07 12.20 14.52
C ILE A 204 1.29 12.51 15.14
N LEU A 205 2.34 12.68 14.32
CA LEU A 205 3.69 12.99 14.81
C LEU A 205 3.72 14.31 15.58
N ALA A 206 2.93 15.32 15.20
CA ALA A 206 2.84 16.56 15.97
C ALA A 206 2.24 16.33 17.35
N TYR A 207 1.17 15.52 17.46
CA TYR A 207 0.62 15.16 18.77
C TYR A 207 1.63 14.38 19.63
N LEU A 208 2.26 13.33 19.08
CA LEU A 208 3.27 12.55 19.79
C LEU A 208 4.47 13.41 20.21
N THR A 209 4.90 14.35 19.36
CA THR A 209 5.97 15.29 19.66
C THR A 209 5.60 16.19 20.84
N LEU A 210 4.38 16.70 20.92
CA LEU A 210 3.94 17.51 22.07
C LEU A 210 3.85 16.74 23.39
N LEU A 211 3.60 15.43 23.34
CA LEU A 211 3.63 14.60 24.55
C LEU A 211 5.03 14.55 25.16
N VAL A 212 6.07 14.51 24.31
CA VAL A 212 7.49 14.42 24.71
C VAL A 212 8.14 15.79 24.91
N ASN A 213 7.90 16.70 23.97
CA ASN A 213 8.43 18.06 23.94
C ASN A 213 7.29 19.09 23.94
N PRO A 214 6.75 19.44 25.13
CA PRO A 214 5.70 20.45 25.28
C PRO A 214 5.98 21.83 24.70
N LYS A 215 7.24 22.12 24.37
CA LYS A 215 7.73 23.43 23.95
C LYS A 215 7.83 23.56 22.44
N ASP A 216 7.50 22.50 21.70
CA ASP A 216 7.59 22.48 20.25
C ASP A 216 6.47 23.31 19.62
N GLU A 217 6.80 24.52 19.18
CA GLU A 217 5.88 25.48 18.58
C GLU A 217 5.25 24.95 17.27
N ALA A 218 6.03 24.23 16.45
CA ALA A 218 5.57 23.71 15.17
C ALA A 218 4.59 22.56 15.37
N ALA A 219 4.89 21.66 16.31
CA ALA A 219 3.99 20.59 16.70
C ALA A 219 2.70 21.14 17.33
N LEU A 220 2.80 22.17 18.19
CA LEU A 220 1.64 22.86 18.78
C LEU A 220 0.73 23.45 17.72
N ALA A 221 1.29 24.24 16.81
CA ALA A 221 0.55 24.88 15.72
C ALA A 221 -0.21 23.84 14.89
N ARG A 222 0.46 22.74 14.54
CA ARG A 222 -0.15 21.66 13.76
C ARG A 222 -1.26 20.94 14.54
N ALA A 223 -0.98 20.50 15.77
CA ALA A 223 -1.94 19.77 16.59
C ALA A 223 -3.17 20.62 16.94
N LEU A 224 -3.03 21.93 17.16
CA LEU A 224 -4.20 22.80 17.39
C LEU A 224 -5.05 23.01 16.13
N SER A 225 -4.43 22.99 14.95
CA SER A 225 -5.13 23.17 13.67
C SER A 225 -5.88 21.93 13.18
N THR A 226 -5.46 20.72 13.60
CA THR A 226 -5.98 19.46 13.06
C THR A 226 -6.30 18.47 14.18
N PRO A 227 -7.57 18.10 14.42
CA PRO A 227 -8.78 18.66 13.81
C PRO A 227 -8.95 20.14 14.15
N SER A 228 -9.77 20.87 13.37
CA SER A 228 -9.99 22.30 13.62
C SER A 228 -10.72 22.51 14.95
N LYS A 229 -10.01 23.11 15.92
CA LYS A 229 -10.55 23.38 17.26
C LYS A 229 -11.18 24.78 17.38
N GLY A 230 -11.35 25.48 16.27
CA GLY A 230 -11.82 26.87 16.24
C GLY A 230 -10.78 27.87 16.78
N ILE A 231 -9.50 27.50 16.81
CA ILE A 231 -8.37 28.37 17.16
C ILE A 231 -7.74 28.85 15.85
N GLY A 232 -8.04 30.09 15.47
CA GLY A 232 -7.49 30.70 14.25
C GLY A 232 -6.06 31.21 14.41
N GLU A 233 -5.43 31.60 13.30
CA GLU A 233 -4.03 32.06 13.25
C GLU A 233 -3.70 33.17 14.26
N LYS A 234 -4.59 34.16 14.43
CA LYS A 234 -4.39 35.25 15.40
C LYS A 234 -4.36 34.76 16.86
N SER A 235 -5.18 33.77 17.18
CA SER A 235 -5.23 33.16 18.51
C SER A 235 -3.98 32.32 18.76
N LEU A 236 -3.54 31.58 17.75
CA LEU A 236 -2.30 30.82 17.79
C LEU A 236 -1.08 31.74 17.98
N ALA A 237 -0.99 32.84 17.24
CA ALA A 237 0.10 33.81 17.35
C ALA A 237 0.21 34.38 18.78
N LYS A 238 -0.92 34.76 19.39
CA LYS A 238 -0.97 35.21 20.80
C LYS A 238 -0.50 34.14 21.78
N LEU A 239 -0.86 32.88 21.53
CA LEU A 239 -0.43 31.75 22.36
C LEU A 239 1.08 31.53 22.26
N LEU A 240 1.64 31.58 21.04
CA LEU A 240 3.07 31.45 20.80
C LEU A 240 3.84 32.60 21.49
N GLU A 241 3.40 33.85 21.29
CA GLU A 241 3.97 35.05 21.94
C GLU A 241 3.96 34.92 23.47
N ALA A 242 2.85 34.47 24.06
CA ALA A 242 2.77 34.24 25.52
C ALA A 242 3.76 33.17 26.02
N GLY A 243 4.15 32.21 25.17
CA GLY A 243 5.19 31.23 25.47
C GLY A 243 6.61 31.77 25.33
N THR A 244 6.84 32.69 24.38
CA THR A 244 8.15 33.32 24.14
C THR A 244 8.46 34.45 25.12
N GLU A 245 7.46 35.26 25.52
CA GLU A 245 7.66 36.37 26.46
C GLU A 245 7.97 35.90 27.89
N ARG A 246 7.58 34.68 28.26
CA ARG A 246 7.79 34.09 29.61
C ARG A 246 9.11 33.32 29.73
N ILE A 247 10.17 33.89 29.17
CA ILE A 247 11.53 33.33 29.14
C ILE A 247 12.32 33.74 30.42
N PRO A 248 13.15 32.83 30.98
CA PRO A 248 14.24 32.22 30.23
C PRO A 248 14.02 30.88 29.50
N LYS A 249 12.93 30.12 29.73
CA LYS A 249 12.97 28.67 29.46
C LYS A 249 12.02 28.07 28.43
N GLY A 250 11.13 28.83 27.79
CA GLY A 250 10.06 28.24 26.96
C GLY A 250 9.11 27.43 27.85
N GLU A 251 7.94 27.97 28.12
CA GLU A 251 6.97 27.30 28.99
C GLU A 251 6.26 26.15 28.26
N ASP A 252 5.72 25.23 29.05
CA ASP A 252 4.90 24.14 28.54
C ASP A 252 3.57 24.72 28.01
N TYR A 253 3.36 24.66 26.70
CA TYR A 253 2.17 25.25 26.07
C TYR A 253 0.86 24.63 26.56
N LEU A 254 0.87 23.37 27.02
CA LEU A 254 -0.33 22.77 27.62
C LEU A 254 -0.66 23.42 28.97
N ILE A 255 0.36 23.79 29.75
CA ILE A 255 0.18 24.50 31.02
C ILE A 255 -0.25 25.94 30.79
N ILE A 256 0.29 26.62 29.76
CA ILE A 256 -0.18 27.96 29.36
C ILE A 256 -1.66 27.92 29.02
N LEU A 257 -2.09 26.93 28.22
CA LEU A 257 -3.49 26.78 27.81
C LEU A 257 -4.46 26.58 28.99
N LEU A 258 -4.03 25.92 30.07
CA LEU A 258 -4.86 25.72 31.26
C LEU A 258 -4.84 26.91 32.22
N ASN A 259 -3.65 27.40 32.57
CA ASN A 259 -3.49 28.28 33.74
C ASN A 259 -3.36 29.76 33.37
N ASN A 260 -2.82 30.07 32.18
CA ASN A 260 -2.42 31.44 31.82
C ASN A 260 -2.67 31.74 30.33
N SER A 261 -3.80 31.27 29.81
CA SER A 261 -4.11 31.31 28.39
C SER A 261 -4.44 32.73 27.92
N PRO A 262 -3.79 33.24 26.86
CA PRO A 262 -4.14 34.53 26.26
C PRO A 262 -5.42 34.46 25.39
N LEU A 263 -6.03 33.28 25.29
CA LEU A 263 -7.22 33.02 24.49
C LEU A 263 -8.49 33.45 25.24
N SER A 264 -9.53 33.81 24.48
CA SER A 264 -10.84 34.18 25.05
C SER A 264 -12.00 33.51 24.31
N GLY A 265 -13.17 33.47 24.95
CA GLY A 265 -14.41 32.94 24.37
C GLY A 265 -14.32 31.45 24.00
N LYS A 266 -14.79 31.10 22.80
CA LYS A 266 -14.79 29.70 22.32
C LYS A 266 -13.38 29.13 22.20
N ALA A 267 -12.40 29.95 21.79
CA ALA A 267 -11.01 29.53 21.64
C ALA A 267 -10.36 29.14 22.98
N ALA A 268 -10.72 29.81 24.08
CA ALA A 268 -10.24 29.45 25.42
C ALA A 268 -10.76 28.08 25.84
N LYS A 269 -12.07 27.82 25.70
CA LYS A 269 -12.68 26.52 26.03
C LYS A 269 -12.09 25.38 25.19
N SER A 270 -11.91 25.60 23.89
CA SER A 270 -11.28 24.60 23.01
C SER A 270 -9.82 24.33 23.39
N GLY A 271 -9.08 25.38 23.76
CA GLY A 271 -7.68 25.26 24.20
C GLY A 271 -7.55 24.52 25.53
N GLU A 272 -8.45 24.79 26.48
CA GLU A 272 -8.53 24.10 27.76
C GLU A 272 -8.86 22.61 27.59
N TRP A 273 -9.88 22.28 26.77
CA TRP A 273 -10.19 20.89 26.42
C TRP A 273 -8.99 20.18 25.81
N PHE A 274 -8.33 20.80 24.82
CA PHE A 274 -7.15 20.22 24.18
C PHE A 274 -6.02 19.94 25.18
N ALA A 275 -5.72 20.92 26.05
CA ALA A 275 -4.68 20.76 27.05
C ALA A 275 -4.99 19.62 28.04
N ASN A 276 -6.25 19.49 28.47
CA ASN A 276 -6.68 18.38 29.32
C ASN A 276 -6.52 17.02 28.64
N CYS A 277 -6.92 16.87 27.37
CA CYS A 277 -6.71 15.64 26.61
C CYS A 277 -5.22 15.28 26.51
N MET A 278 -4.38 16.27 26.16
CA MET A 278 -2.94 16.06 25.99
C MET A 278 -2.21 15.74 27.30
N LEU A 279 -2.62 16.34 28.42
CA LEU A 279 -2.04 16.03 29.73
C LEU A 279 -2.43 14.63 30.20
N LYS A 280 -3.69 14.22 29.99
CA LYS A 280 -4.14 12.84 30.24
C LYS A 280 -3.32 11.81 29.46
N LEU A 281 -3.05 12.08 28.18
CA LEU A 281 -2.18 11.24 27.35
C LEU A 281 -0.72 11.26 27.82
N ARG A 282 -0.20 12.42 28.26
CA ARG A 282 1.17 12.55 28.76
C ARG A 282 1.41 11.76 30.05
N GLU A 283 0.43 11.72 30.94
CA GLU A 283 0.51 10.88 32.14
C GLU A 283 0.73 9.41 31.79
N LYS A 284 0.08 8.91 30.73
CA LYS A 284 0.26 7.54 30.24
C LYS A 284 1.62 7.30 29.62
N VAL A 285 2.17 8.27 28.87
CA VAL A 285 3.56 8.18 28.37
C VAL A 285 4.55 7.97 29.52
N ASN A 286 4.37 8.69 30.63
CA ASN A 286 5.22 8.56 31.82
C ASN A 286 5.05 7.22 32.55
N GLN A 287 3.91 6.54 32.38
CA GLN A 287 3.63 5.23 32.97
C GLN A 287 4.17 4.05 32.12
N SER A 288 4.95 4.33 31.06
CA SER A 288 5.57 3.31 30.18
C SER A 288 4.53 2.42 29.47
N VAL A 289 3.55 3.05 28.83
CA VAL A 289 2.47 2.36 28.09
C VAL A 289 2.94 1.87 26.72
N ASP A 290 2.26 0.83 26.21
CA ASP A 290 2.32 0.36 24.83
C ASP A 290 2.05 1.51 23.84
N PHE A 291 2.96 1.72 22.88
CA PHE A 291 2.86 2.86 21.96
C PHE A 291 1.66 2.77 21.01
N ALA A 292 1.21 1.56 20.69
CA ALA A 292 0.06 1.37 19.84
C ALA A 292 -1.23 1.69 20.58
N LEU A 293 -1.34 1.28 21.85
CA LEU A 293 -2.46 1.68 22.70
C LEU A 293 -2.50 3.20 22.88
N LEU A 294 -1.34 3.82 23.10
CA LEU A 294 -1.23 5.29 23.18
C LEU A 294 -1.74 5.96 21.90
N LEU A 295 -1.39 5.41 20.73
CA LEU A 295 -1.87 5.95 19.46
C LEU A 295 -3.39 5.81 19.31
N GLU A 296 -3.96 4.65 19.61
CA GLU A 296 -5.42 4.43 19.54
C GLU A 296 -6.17 5.44 20.42
N GLU A 297 -5.72 5.61 21.68
CA GLU A 297 -6.32 6.56 22.60
C GLU A 297 -6.11 8.01 22.14
N LEU A 298 -4.95 8.34 21.58
CA LEU A 298 -4.70 9.66 21.02
C LEU A 298 -5.68 9.97 19.89
N LEU A 299 -5.93 9.02 19.00
CA LEU A 299 -6.85 9.20 17.88
C LEU A 299 -8.29 9.46 18.36
N ASP A 300 -8.71 8.76 19.41
CA ASP A 300 -10.06 8.83 19.96
C ASP A 300 -10.26 10.09 20.83
N GLU A 301 -9.34 10.39 21.75
CA GLU A 301 -9.45 11.54 22.68
C GLU A 301 -9.30 12.90 22.00
N THR A 302 -8.74 12.93 20.79
CA THR A 302 -8.48 14.17 20.04
C THR A 302 -9.41 14.36 18.84
N ASN A 303 -10.36 13.44 18.64
CA ASN A 303 -11.28 13.36 17.51
C ASN A 303 -10.58 13.28 16.13
N LEU A 304 -9.31 12.84 16.10
CA LEU A 304 -8.61 12.64 14.83
C LEU A 304 -9.23 11.50 14.03
N ARG A 305 -9.64 10.41 14.70
CA ARG A 305 -10.30 9.28 14.03
C ARG A 305 -11.58 9.73 13.33
N GLU A 306 -12.49 10.34 14.09
CA GLU A 306 -13.78 10.84 13.60
C GLU A 306 -13.58 11.79 12.40
N MET A 307 -12.63 12.73 12.50
CA MET A 307 -12.32 13.66 11.39
C MET A 307 -11.93 12.94 10.09
N TYR A 308 -11.12 11.87 10.17
CA TYR A 308 -10.74 11.11 8.97
C TYR A 308 -11.83 10.14 8.50
N GLU A 309 -12.67 9.64 9.40
CA GLU A 309 -13.84 8.81 9.06
C GLU A 309 -14.94 9.63 8.36
N GLU A 310 -15.08 10.91 8.71
CA GLU A 310 -16.03 11.85 8.10
C GLU A 310 -15.53 12.46 6.77
N GLU A 311 -14.26 12.26 6.41
CA GLU A 311 -13.72 12.66 5.10
C GLU A 311 -14.34 11.80 3.97
N ASP A 312 -14.17 12.20 2.71
CA ASP A 312 -14.62 11.40 1.57
C ASP A 312 -14.15 9.94 1.70
N LYS A 313 -15.05 8.98 1.43
CA LYS A 313 -14.84 7.54 1.71
C LYS A 313 -13.50 7.03 1.21
N LEU A 314 -13.07 7.43 0.01
CA LEU A 314 -11.79 6.97 -0.56
C LEU A 314 -10.61 7.58 0.19
N THR A 315 -10.65 8.89 0.41
CA THR A 315 -9.55 9.62 1.05
C THR A 315 -9.42 9.24 2.52
N GLY A 316 -10.54 9.21 3.26
CA GLY A 316 -10.60 8.85 4.67
C GLY A 316 -10.11 7.42 4.92
N THR A 317 -10.58 6.45 4.13
CA THR A 317 -10.12 5.05 4.23
C THR A 317 -8.61 4.95 4.03
N SER A 318 -8.07 5.61 2.99
CA SER A 318 -6.62 5.57 2.72
C SER A 318 -5.78 6.22 3.83
N ARG A 319 -6.28 7.28 4.47
CA ARG A 319 -5.58 7.88 5.62
C ARG A 319 -5.59 6.94 6.81
N LEU A 320 -6.75 6.36 7.15
CA LEU A 320 -6.86 5.42 8.26
C LEU A 320 -5.98 4.18 8.05
N GLU A 321 -5.85 3.69 6.82
CA GLU A 321 -4.89 2.64 6.45
C GLU A 321 -3.45 3.07 6.76
N ASN A 322 -3.04 4.28 6.35
CA ASN A 322 -1.70 4.79 6.68
C ASN A 322 -1.47 4.92 8.19
N ILE A 323 -2.51 5.26 8.96
CA ILE A 323 -2.44 5.35 10.41
C ILE A 323 -2.30 3.96 11.04
N ALA A 324 -3.01 2.95 10.53
CA ALA A 324 -2.84 1.56 10.94
C ALA A 324 -1.43 1.05 10.63
N ASP A 325 -0.91 1.36 9.44
CA ASP A 325 0.47 1.11 9.06
C ASP A 325 1.47 1.80 10.02
N PHE A 326 1.19 3.04 10.44
CA PHE A 326 2.03 3.74 11.41
C PHE A 326 1.98 3.12 12.81
N LYS A 327 0.83 2.59 13.22
CA LYS A 327 0.69 1.80 14.44
C LYS A 327 1.58 0.56 14.42
N ASP A 328 1.62 -0.15 13.29
CA ASP A 328 2.50 -1.31 13.13
C ASP A 328 3.98 -0.90 13.22
N SER A 329 4.34 0.28 12.69
CA SER A 329 5.69 0.86 12.89
C SER A 329 6.02 1.11 14.36
N LEU A 330 5.07 1.58 15.18
CA LEU A 330 5.27 1.82 16.62
C LEU A 330 5.48 0.51 17.38
N LEU A 331 4.62 -0.49 17.12
CA LEU A 331 4.71 -1.82 17.75
C LEU A 331 6.05 -2.49 17.46
N LEU A 332 6.47 -2.39 16.20
CA LEU A 332 7.72 -2.98 15.75
C LEU A 332 8.94 -2.32 16.40
N PHE A 333 8.95 -0.99 16.48
CA PHE A 333 10.03 -0.30 17.18
C PHE A 333 10.10 -0.68 18.66
N GLN A 334 8.94 -0.79 19.33
CA GLN A 334 8.86 -1.17 20.74
C GLN A 334 9.28 -2.63 20.98
N SER A 335 8.99 -3.53 20.05
CA SER A 335 9.42 -4.94 20.15
C SER A 335 10.93 -5.11 19.95
N GLU A 336 11.53 -4.36 19.02
CA GLU A 336 12.97 -4.35 18.79
C GLU A 336 13.74 -3.60 19.89
N ASN A 337 13.12 -2.59 20.49
CA ASN A 337 13.73 -1.74 21.50
C ASN A 337 12.85 -1.67 22.77
N PRO A 338 12.76 -2.74 23.59
CA PRO A 338 11.82 -2.81 24.73
C PRO A 338 12.03 -1.75 25.82
N LYS A 339 13.19 -1.08 25.82
CA LYS A 339 13.54 -0.01 26.79
C LYS A 339 13.51 1.39 26.18
N ALA A 340 13.25 1.50 24.87
CA ALA A 340 13.21 2.79 24.20
C ALA A 340 11.95 3.57 24.59
N SER A 341 12.12 4.86 24.76
CA SER A 341 11.06 5.81 25.02
C SER A 341 10.40 6.29 23.71
N LEU A 342 9.25 6.95 23.83
CA LEU A 342 8.62 7.62 22.69
C LEU A 342 9.56 8.69 22.09
N ALA A 343 10.41 9.32 22.91
CA ALA A 343 11.41 10.26 22.45
C ALA A 343 12.44 9.60 21.51
N ASP A 344 12.91 8.40 21.85
CA ASP A 344 13.85 7.63 21.03
C ASP A 344 13.23 7.26 19.68
N PHE A 345 11.95 6.88 19.66
CA PHE A 345 11.22 6.62 18.43
C PHE A 345 11.14 7.87 17.55
N LEU A 346 10.72 9.02 18.09
CA LEU A 346 10.64 10.27 17.34
C LEU A 346 12.01 10.72 16.81
N GLN A 347 13.08 10.51 17.58
CA GLN A 347 14.44 10.78 17.15
C GLN A 347 14.85 9.90 15.96
N SER A 348 14.50 8.60 16.00
CA SER A 348 14.77 7.68 14.88
C SER A 348 14.12 8.17 13.57
N ILE A 349 12.87 8.64 13.62
CA ILE A 349 12.16 9.21 12.47
C ILE A 349 12.84 10.49 11.98
N SER A 350 13.30 11.35 12.89
CA SER A 350 13.98 12.60 12.53
C SER A 350 15.26 12.34 11.72
N LEU A 351 16.03 11.30 12.07
CA LEU A 351 17.22 10.88 11.34
C LEU A 351 16.88 10.41 9.92
N TYR A 352 15.79 9.64 9.74
CA TYR A 352 15.33 9.22 8.41
C TYR A 352 14.88 10.38 7.53
N THR A 353 14.15 11.34 8.11
CA THR A 353 13.57 12.46 7.35
C THR A 353 14.59 13.53 6.98
N SER A 354 15.70 13.64 7.71
CA SER A 354 16.79 14.59 7.46
C SER A 354 17.88 14.07 6.51
N SER A 355 18.07 12.76 6.40
CA SER A 355 19.17 12.12 5.64
C SER A 355 18.88 11.89 4.15
N ARG A 356 18.09 12.76 3.51
CA ARG A 356 17.64 12.50 2.13
C ARG A 356 18.76 12.62 1.10
N PRO A 357 18.82 11.69 0.13
CA PRO A 357 19.56 11.90 -1.11
C PRO A 357 19.06 13.17 -1.79
N ASP A 358 19.98 13.94 -2.36
CA ASP A 358 19.70 15.18 -3.07
C ASP A 358 18.63 14.95 -4.15
N LEU A 359 17.56 15.76 -4.16
CA LEU A 359 16.48 15.68 -5.17
C LEU A 359 17.02 15.89 -6.59
N HIS A 360 18.23 16.42 -6.72
CA HIS A 360 18.96 16.62 -7.97
C HIS A 360 19.72 15.37 -8.47
N GLN A 361 19.79 14.28 -7.70
CA GLN A 361 20.43 13.06 -8.16
C GLN A 361 19.54 12.31 -9.17
N GLU A 362 19.97 12.30 -10.44
CA GLU A 362 19.23 11.66 -11.54
C GLU A 362 19.33 10.13 -11.51
N ASP A 363 20.48 9.57 -11.11
CA ASP A 363 20.68 8.12 -11.07
C ASP A 363 20.40 7.56 -9.67
N CYS A 364 19.15 7.13 -9.46
CA CYS A 364 18.68 6.57 -8.20
C CYS A 364 17.61 5.50 -8.43
N VAL A 365 17.49 4.56 -7.49
CA VAL A 365 16.48 3.49 -7.53
C VAL A 365 15.08 4.08 -7.39
N GLN A 366 14.13 3.64 -8.20
CA GLN A 366 12.76 4.12 -8.18
C GLN A 366 11.88 3.25 -7.26
N LEU A 367 11.39 3.83 -6.16
CA LEU A 367 10.47 3.17 -5.24
C LEU A 367 9.07 3.70 -5.50
N MET A 368 8.11 2.83 -5.77
CA MET A 368 6.73 3.28 -6.04
C MET A 368 5.68 2.22 -5.81
N THR A 369 4.43 2.67 -5.68
CA THR A 369 3.31 1.74 -5.73
C THR A 369 3.13 1.18 -7.14
N ILE A 370 2.56 -0.01 -7.25
CA ILE A 370 2.26 -0.60 -8.56
C ILE A 370 1.35 0.32 -9.39
N HIS A 371 0.40 1.02 -8.76
CA HIS A 371 -0.46 2.00 -9.42
C HIS A 371 0.35 3.12 -10.08
N ASN A 372 1.32 3.68 -9.36
CA ASN A 372 2.18 4.75 -9.87
C ASN A 372 3.15 4.28 -10.96
N ALA A 373 3.40 2.98 -11.07
CA ALA A 373 4.25 2.40 -12.10
C ALA A 373 3.56 2.28 -13.46
N LYS A 374 2.23 2.44 -13.53
CA LYS A 374 1.50 2.38 -14.80
C LYS A 374 2.05 3.41 -15.78
N GLY A 375 2.31 2.97 -17.02
CA GLY A 375 2.93 3.79 -18.07
C GLY A 375 4.46 3.88 -18.01
N LEU A 376 5.10 3.40 -16.93
CA LEU A 376 6.56 3.36 -16.80
C LEU A 376 7.15 2.01 -17.20
N GLU A 377 8.47 1.93 -17.36
CA GLU A 377 9.20 0.71 -17.67
C GLU A 377 10.66 0.79 -17.18
N PHE A 378 11.20 -0.36 -16.76
CA PHE A 378 12.52 -0.45 -16.12
C PHE A 378 13.25 -1.73 -16.55
N ASP A 379 14.57 -1.69 -16.68
CA ASP A 379 15.35 -2.90 -16.99
C ASP A 379 15.25 -3.96 -15.89
N VAL A 380 15.15 -3.52 -14.64
CA VAL A 380 15.03 -4.39 -13.47
C VAL A 380 13.84 -3.98 -12.62
N VAL A 381 12.95 -4.93 -12.32
CA VAL A 381 11.81 -4.72 -11.44
C VAL A 381 11.80 -5.75 -10.32
N PHE A 382 11.67 -5.26 -9.08
CA PHE A 382 11.32 -6.04 -7.91
C PHE A 382 9.83 -5.84 -7.60
N ILE A 383 9.09 -6.91 -7.41
CA ILE A 383 7.72 -6.89 -6.87
C ILE A 383 7.79 -7.43 -5.46
N CYS A 384 7.54 -6.55 -4.48
CA CYS A 384 7.69 -6.86 -3.06
C CYS A 384 6.44 -7.48 -2.44
N SER A 385 6.68 -8.30 -1.41
CA SER A 385 5.68 -8.85 -0.50
C SER A 385 4.51 -9.49 -1.23
N LEU A 386 4.82 -10.38 -2.18
CA LEU A 386 3.88 -11.20 -2.93
C LEU A 386 3.30 -12.31 -2.02
N ASN A 387 2.54 -11.86 -1.04
CA ASN A 387 1.93 -12.63 0.02
C ASN A 387 0.42 -12.38 0.03
N GLU A 388 -0.35 -13.36 0.50
CA GLU A 388 -1.78 -13.17 0.72
C GLU A 388 -2.05 -11.99 1.66
N GLU A 389 -3.18 -11.34 1.43
CA GLU A 389 -3.64 -10.14 2.13
C GLU A 389 -2.82 -8.86 1.87
N ILE A 390 -1.65 -8.97 1.23
CA ILE A 390 -0.86 -7.84 0.74
C ILE A 390 -1.08 -7.66 -0.76
N LEU A 391 -0.75 -8.68 -1.56
CA LEU A 391 -1.03 -8.70 -3.00
C LEU A 391 -1.44 -10.13 -3.37
N PRO A 392 -2.74 -10.45 -3.40
CA PRO A 392 -3.89 -9.53 -3.38
C PRO A 392 -4.15 -8.87 -2.02
N HIS A 393 -4.58 -7.61 -2.04
CA HIS A 393 -4.93 -6.86 -0.82
C HIS A 393 -6.14 -7.48 -0.08
N TYR A 394 -6.11 -7.47 1.26
CA TYR A 394 -7.13 -8.10 2.11
C TYR A 394 -8.56 -7.58 1.85
N LEU A 395 -8.73 -6.28 1.54
CA LEU A 395 -10.03 -5.71 1.20
C LEU A 395 -10.59 -6.29 -0.09
N SER A 396 -9.74 -6.47 -1.09
CA SER A 396 -10.13 -7.05 -2.38
C SER A 396 -10.51 -8.52 -2.24
N LEU A 397 -9.82 -9.26 -1.35
CA LEU A 397 -10.21 -10.63 -0.98
C LEU A 397 -11.59 -10.66 -0.30
N ARG A 398 -11.84 -9.74 0.64
CA ARG A 398 -13.12 -9.63 1.36
C ARG A 398 -14.27 -9.25 0.43
N ASP A 399 -14.03 -8.28 -0.45
CA ASP A 399 -15.05 -7.68 -1.31
C ASP A 399 -15.21 -8.45 -2.65
N GLY A 400 -14.43 -9.51 -2.86
CA GLY A 400 -14.50 -10.38 -4.05
C GLY A 400 -13.91 -9.76 -5.32
N ASN A 401 -13.20 -8.63 -5.22
CA ASN A 401 -12.60 -7.92 -6.36
C ASN A 401 -11.18 -8.40 -6.66
N LEU A 402 -11.01 -9.72 -6.83
CA LEU A 402 -9.70 -10.32 -7.10
C LEU A 402 -9.19 -9.99 -8.52
N GLU A 403 -10.10 -9.67 -9.45
CA GLU A 403 -9.72 -9.36 -10.84
C GLU A 403 -8.93 -8.05 -10.96
N GLU A 404 -9.28 -7.02 -10.19
CA GLU A 404 -8.54 -5.75 -10.18
C GLU A 404 -7.14 -5.92 -9.58
N GLU A 405 -7.00 -6.66 -8.47
CA GLU A 405 -5.68 -6.98 -7.91
C GLU A 405 -4.83 -7.83 -8.87
N ARG A 406 -5.46 -8.68 -9.68
CA ARG A 406 -4.78 -9.44 -10.71
C ARG A 406 -4.29 -8.56 -11.86
N ARG A 407 -5.11 -7.60 -12.32
CA ARG A 407 -4.70 -6.56 -13.28
C ARG A 407 -3.54 -5.75 -12.72
N LEU A 408 -3.57 -5.45 -11.42
CA LEU A 408 -2.47 -4.75 -10.73
C LEU A 408 -1.18 -5.57 -10.79
N PHE A 409 -1.21 -6.86 -10.46
CA PHE A 409 -0.04 -7.72 -10.58
C PHE A 409 0.44 -7.87 -12.04
N TYR A 410 -0.48 -7.99 -13.01
CA TYR A 410 -0.16 -7.97 -14.44
C TYR A 410 0.57 -6.68 -14.85
N VAL A 411 0.10 -5.52 -14.42
CA VAL A 411 0.78 -4.23 -14.65
C VAL A 411 2.19 -4.27 -14.06
N ALA A 412 2.36 -4.73 -12.82
CA ALA A 412 3.66 -4.81 -12.16
C ALA A 412 4.67 -5.68 -12.95
N VAL A 413 4.25 -6.87 -13.39
CA VAL A 413 5.08 -7.80 -14.18
C VAL A 413 5.49 -7.17 -15.51
N THR A 414 4.55 -6.51 -16.20
CA THR A 414 4.79 -5.88 -17.51
C THR A 414 5.57 -4.56 -17.45
N ARG A 415 6.01 -4.10 -16.26
CA ARG A 415 6.95 -2.98 -16.14
C ARG A 415 8.40 -3.39 -16.40
N ALA A 416 8.71 -4.68 -16.24
CA ALA A 416 10.06 -5.21 -16.40
C ALA A 416 10.43 -5.39 -17.88
N ARG A 417 11.57 -4.84 -18.31
CA ARG A 417 12.14 -5.05 -19.64
C ARG A 417 12.98 -6.32 -19.69
N GLU A 418 13.92 -6.49 -18.76
CA GLU A 418 14.89 -7.60 -18.79
C GLU A 418 14.79 -8.55 -17.59
N ARG A 419 14.85 -8.03 -16.36
CA ARG A 419 14.92 -8.82 -15.12
C ARG A 419 13.70 -8.55 -14.25
N LEU A 420 13.08 -9.64 -13.81
CA LEU A 420 11.95 -9.61 -12.88
C LEU A 420 12.27 -10.44 -11.64
N TYR A 421 12.12 -9.82 -10.47
CA TYR A 421 12.25 -10.46 -9.17
C TYR A 421 10.91 -10.40 -8.43
N LEU A 422 10.30 -11.55 -8.20
CA LEU A 422 9.12 -11.72 -7.36
C LEU A 422 9.59 -12.02 -5.95
N CYS A 423 9.25 -11.19 -4.97
CA CYS A 423 9.71 -11.35 -3.59
C CYS A 423 8.53 -11.72 -2.68
N ARG A 424 8.69 -12.73 -1.83
CA ARG A 424 7.73 -13.10 -0.79
C ARG A 424 8.42 -13.40 0.53
N THR A 425 7.67 -13.30 1.62
CA THR A 425 8.15 -13.57 2.98
C THR A 425 7.45 -14.79 3.60
N MET A 426 8.16 -15.59 4.40
CA MET A 426 7.58 -16.75 5.11
C MET A 426 6.83 -16.34 6.37
N GLN A 427 7.27 -15.26 7.02
CA GLN A 427 6.67 -14.68 8.21
C GLN A 427 6.62 -13.17 8.05
N ARG A 428 5.68 -12.52 8.74
CA ARG A 428 5.62 -11.05 8.83
C ARG A 428 5.27 -10.59 10.22
N MET A 429 5.77 -9.43 10.62
CA MET A 429 5.34 -8.81 11.86
C MET A 429 3.91 -8.27 11.68
N ARG A 430 3.01 -8.71 12.56
CA ARG A 430 1.65 -8.19 12.67
C ARG A 430 1.32 -7.98 14.13
N SER A 431 0.86 -6.78 14.48
CA SER A 431 0.56 -6.43 15.88
C SER A 431 1.73 -6.74 16.84
N GLY A 432 2.97 -6.53 16.41
CA GLY A 432 4.18 -6.80 17.21
C GLY A 432 4.56 -8.28 17.38
N GLN A 433 3.88 -9.21 16.70
CA GLN A 433 4.23 -10.64 16.69
C GLN A 433 4.57 -11.14 15.29
N ALA A 434 5.59 -12.01 15.19
CA ALA A 434 5.92 -12.67 13.95
C ALA A 434 4.86 -13.75 13.65
N MET A 435 4.04 -13.50 12.64
CA MET A 435 3.00 -14.42 12.17
C MET A 435 3.44 -15.09 10.87
N PRO A 436 3.09 -16.37 10.63
CA PRO A 436 3.25 -16.98 9.32
C PRO A 436 2.53 -16.14 8.25
N SER A 437 3.18 -15.99 7.10
CA SER A 437 2.61 -15.31 5.94
C SER A 437 2.47 -16.30 4.81
N PHE A 438 1.29 -16.31 4.18
CA PHE A 438 1.00 -17.19 3.06
C PHE A 438 1.48 -16.58 1.75
N GLU A 439 1.92 -17.42 0.83
CA GLU A 439 2.28 -16.98 -0.53
C GLU A 439 1.03 -16.55 -1.31
N SER A 440 1.15 -15.50 -2.11
CA SER A 440 0.05 -14.97 -2.92
C SER A 440 -0.58 -16.04 -3.81
N SER A 441 -1.90 -16.04 -3.89
CA SER A 441 -2.65 -16.89 -4.83
C SER A 441 -2.24 -16.72 -6.28
N PHE A 442 -1.75 -15.54 -6.67
CA PHE A 442 -1.23 -15.30 -8.02
C PHE A 442 -0.01 -16.17 -8.36
N LEU A 443 0.77 -16.61 -7.37
CA LEU A 443 1.88 -17.55 -7.60
C LEU A 443 1.40 -18.96 -7.98
N TYR A 444 0.19 -19.35 -7.57
CA TYR A 444 -0.40 -20.63 -7.98
C TYR A 444 -1.00 -20.59 -9.39
N GLU A 445 -1.21 -19.40 -9.92
CA GLU A 445 -1.68 -19.18 -11.30
C GLU A 445 -0.53 -19.26 -12.32
N ILE A 446 0.72 -19.25 -11.86
CA ILE A 446 1.93 -19.28 -12.69
C ILE A 446 2.58 -20.67 -12.66
N SER A 447 2.98 -21.16 -13.83
CA SER A 447 3.77 -22.36 -14.00
C SER A 447 5.15 -22.23 -13.35
N GLU A 448 5.55 -23.21 -12.55
CA GLU A 448 6.89 -23.29 -11.92
C GLU A 448 8.03 -23.29 -12.96
N SER A 449 7.75 -23.58 -14.23
CA SER A 449 8.73 -23.49 -15.33
C SER A 449 9.07 -22.07 -15.76
N HIS A 450 8.31 -21.06 -15.31
CA HIS A 450 8.49 -19.66 -15.71
C HIS A 450 9.35 -18.84 -14.74
N TYR A 451 9.74 -19.41 -13.61
CA TYR A 451 10.62 -18.75 -12.66
C TYR A 451 11.59 -19.73 -11.99
N GLU A 452 12.71 -19.21 -11.51
CA GLU A 452 13.62 -19.94 -10.62
C GLU A 452 13.34 -19.55 -9.17
N GLU A 453 12.99 -20.52 -8.32
CA GLU A 453 12.80 -20.26 -6.89
C GLU A 453 14.14 -20.30 -6.13
N GLN A 454 14.39 -19.28 -5.30
CA GLN A 454 15.52 -19.20 -4.41
C GLN A 454 15.05 -18.88 -2.99
N ILE A 455 15.28 -19.81 -2.07
CA ILE A 455 14.90 -19.69 -0.65
C ILE A 455 16.10 -19.22 0.16
N TYR A 456 15.91 -18.14 0.93
CA TYR A 456 16.89 -17.61 1.87
C TYR A 456 16.53 -18.08 3.27
N HIS A 457 17.48 -18.75 3.96
CA HIS A 457 17.27 -19.23 5.33
C HIS A 457 17.94 -18.38 6.39
N ASN A 458 18.95 -17.58 6.01
CA ASN A 458 19.58 -16.53 6.81
C ASN A 458 20.26 -15.58 5.81
N VAL A 459 19.92 -14.29 5.84
CA VAL A 459 20.68 -13.30 5.07
C VAL A 459 21.90 -12.95 5.93
N ASP A 460 23.09 -13.38 5.49
CA ASP A 460 24.34 -13.13 6.22
C ASP A 460 24.56 -11.62 6.42
N TYR A 461 24.36 -11.15 7.66
CA TYR A 461 24.73 -9.81 8.11
C TYR A 461 26.25 -9.72 8.25
N SER A 462 26.97 -9.71 7.13
CA SER A 462 28.43 -9.52 7.08
C SER A 462 28.83 -8.04 6.94
N TYR A 463 28.11 -7.14 7.62
CA TYR A 463 28.58 -5.76 7.82
C TYR A 463 29.00 -5.61 9.27
N SER A 464 30.30 -5.41 9.48
CA SER A 464 30.92 -5.20 10.78
C SER A 464 30.34 -3.96 11.47
N SER A 465 29.46 -4.18 12.45
CA SER A 465 29.06 -3.13 13.38
C SER A 465 30.21 -2.86 14.35
N SER A 466 30.98 -1.81 14.07
CA SER A 466 31.80 -1.14 15.09
C SER A 466 30.90 -0.29 16.00
N PHE A 467 29.98 -0.95 16.70
CA PHE A 467 29.24 -0.35 17.82
C PHE A 467 29.01 -1.46 18.87
N SER A 468 29.94 -1.56 19.83
CA SER A 468 29.79 -2.45 20.98
C SER A 468 28.87 -1.80 22.02
N PRO A 469 27.78 -2.45 22.46
CA PRO A 469 27.07 -2.02 23.66
C PRO A 469 27.90 -2.36 24.91
N PRO A 470 27.80 -1.58 26.01
CA PRO A 470 28.58 -1.83 27.22
C PRO A 470 28.13 -3.12 27.93
N PRO A 471 29.03 -3.80 28.67
CA PRO A 471 28.75 -5.11 29.24
C PRO A 471 27.77 -4.99 30.42
N SER A 472 26.58 -5.56 30.28
CA SER A 472 25.66 -5.71 31.41
C SER A 472 25.98 -6.98 32.21
N THR A 473 26.11 -6.77 33.52
CA THR A 473 26.46 -7.75 34.55
C THR A 473 25.47 -8.90 34.64
N ARG A 474 25.99 -10.13 34.59
CA ARG A 474 25.28 -11.39 34.88
C ARG A 474 24.66 -11.36 36.28
N PHE A 475 23.33 -11.40 36.37
CA PHE A 475 22.62 -11.85 37.57
C PHE A 475 21.90 -13.18 37.32
N LYS A 476 22.06 -14.08 38.29
CA LYS A 476 21.55 -15.46 38.29
C LYS A 476 20.02 -15.48 38.30
N ARG A 477 19.45 -16.23 37.36
CA ARG A 477 18.02 -16.51 37.21
C ARG A 477 17.56 -17.42 38.37
N GLN A 478 16.75 -16.90 39.28
CA GLN A 478 16.09 -17.68 40.33
C GLN A 478 14.68 -18.06 39.85
N LYS A 479 14.31 -19.33 40.02
CA LYS A 479 13.00 -19.88 39.66
C LYS A 479 11.91 -19.39 40.63
N SER A 480 10.81 -18.84 40.11
CA SER A 480 9.53 -18.69 40.83
C SER A 480 8.39 -19.00 39.86
N ARG A 481 7.76 -20.18 40.03
CA ARG A 481 6.40 -20.41 40.57
C ARG A 481 5.27 -19.92 39.66
N THR A 482 4.74 -20.90 38.93
CA THR A 482 3.45 -20.90 38.22
C THR A 482 2.29 -20.61 39.16
N LEU A 483 1.40 -19.70 38.75
CA LEU A 483 0.04 -19.52 39.25
C LEU A 483 -0.93 -19.56 38.06
N PRO A 484 -2.20 -19.92 38.28
CA PRO A 484 -3.09 -20.46 37.23
C PRO A 484 -3.65 -19.37 36.31
N SER A 485 -3.81 -19.74 35.05
CA SER A 485 -4.52 -19.00 33.99
C SER A 485 -6.01 -18.91 34.32
N GLU A 486 -6.52 -17.70 34.57
CA GLU A 486 -7.95 -17.39 34.43
C GLU A 486 -8.23 -16.96 32.98
N ALA A 487 -9.41 -17.35 32.50
CA ALA A 487 -9.75 -17.51 31.10
C ALA A 487 -9.74 -16.20 30.28
N ASP A 488 -9.06 -16.26 29.13
CA ASP A 488 -9.16 -15.31 28.03
C ASP A 488 -10.61 -15.17 27.53
N THR A 489 -11.14 -13.95 27.57
CA THR A 489 -12.21 -13.51 26.67
C THR A 489 -11.61 -12.57 25.63
N THR A 490 -10.91 -13.13 24.65
CA THR A 490 -10.57 -12.45 23.39
C THR A 490 -11.80 -12.46 22.47
N PRO A 491 -12.20 -11.33 21.85
CA PRO A 491 -13.25 -11.33 20.83
C PRO A 491 -12.78 -12.12 19.60
N GLN A 492 -13.40 -13.26 19.32
CA GLN A 492 -13.22 -13.97 18.06
C GLN A 492 -13.92 -13.20 16.94
N TRP A 493 -13.15 -12.55 16.06
CA TRP A 493 -13.66 -12.12 14.77
C TRP A 493 -13.91 -13.35 13.89
N LYS A 494 -15.19 -13.70 13.73
CA LYS A 494 -15.63 -14.71 12.76
C LYS A 494 -15.58 -14.11 11.35
N THR A 495 -14.44 -14.26 10.68
CA THR A 495 -14.44 -14.43 9.23
C THR A 495 -14.98 -15.83 8.95
N SER A 496 -15.94 -15.97 8.04
CA SER A 496 -16.42 -17.28 7.57
C SER A 496 -15.34 -17.97 6.73
N LEU A 497 -14.31 -18.48 7.42
CA LEU A 497 -13.25 -19.32 6.90
C LEU A 497 -13.77 -20.76 6.92
N SER A 498 -13.59 -21.49 5.82
CA SER A 498 -14.00 -22.90 5.75
C SER A 498 -13.01 -23.78 6.51
N ASP A 499 -13.40 -24.32 7.66
CA ASP A 499 -12.70 -25.41 8.38
C ASP A 499 -12.86 -26.78 7.68
N ALA A 500 -13.12 -26.79 6.37
CA ALA A 500 -13.35 -28.01 5.62
C ALA A 500 -12.02 -28.71 5.34
N SER A 501 -11.76 -29.83 6.01
CA SER A 501 -10.67 -30.74 5.67
C SER A 501 -11.04 -31.56 4.43
N PHE A 502 -10.22 -31.51 3.39
CA PHE A 502 -10.40 -32.32 2.19
C PHE A 502 -9.53 -33.58 2.25
N GLN A 503 -9.82 -34.59 1.42
CA GLN A 503 -8.98 -35.77 1.22
C GLN A 503 -8.72 -36.03 -0.27
N PRO A 504 -7.61 -36.69 -0.65
CA PRO A 504 -7.44 -37.20 -2.01
C PRO A 504 -8.66 -38.03 -2.44
N GLN A 505 -9.07 -37.85 -3.70
CA GLN A 505 -10.30 -38.36 -4.33
C GLN A 505 -11.60 -37.65 -3.95
N ASP A 506 -11.60 -36.69 -3.02
CA ASP A 506 -12.79 -35.88 -2.77
C ASP A 506 -13.21 -35.11 -4.03
N VAL A 507 -14.51 -35.11 -4.30
CA VAL A 507 -15.11 -34.27 -5.32
C VAL A 507 -15.44 -32.93 -4.67
N VAL A 508 -14.92 -31.86 -5.27
CA VAL A 508 -15.07 -30.50 -4.76
C VAL A 508 -15.61 -29.59 -5.84
N MET A 509 -16.47 -28.66 -5.45
CA MET A 509 -16.97 -27.58 -6.28
C MET A 509 -16.12 -26.34 -5.99
N HIS A 510 -15.35 -25.90 -6.98
CA HIS A 510 -14.67 -24.62 -6.93
C HIS A 510 -15.59 -23.53 -7.53
N PRO A 511 -15.76 -22.36 -6.87
CA PRO A 511 -16.66 -21.31 -7.33
C PRO A 511 -16.44 -20.87 -8.79
N ARG A 512 -15.18 -20.96 -9.25
CA ARG A 512 -14.76 -20.52 -10.60
C ARG A 512 -14.52 -21.63 -11.62
N TYR A 513 -14.12 -22.82 -11.19
CA TYR A 513 -13.72 -23.90 -12.11
C TYR A 513 -14.70 -25.06 -12.13
N GLY A 514 -15.80 -24.94 -11.36
CA GLY A 514 -16.81 -25.98 -11.24
C GLY A 514 -16.27 -27.19 -10.49
N GLN A 515 -16.81 -28.36 -10.84
CA GLN A 515 -16.50 -29.61 -10.18
C GLN A 515 -15.10 -30.11 -10.56
N GLY A 516 -14.30 -30.46 -9.55
CA GLY A 516 -12.99 -31.07 -9.71
C GLY A 516 -12.75 -32.17 -8.69
N THR A 517 -11.71 -32.97 -8.92
CA THR A 517 -11.29 -34.05 -8.02
C THR A 517 -9.97 -33.70 -7.37
N VAL A 518 -9.92 -33.76 -6.04
CA VAL A 518 -8.68 -33.56 -5.28
C VAL A 518 -7.72 -34.72 -5.59
N ILE A 519 -6.56 -34.42 -6.12
CA ILE A 519 -5.51 -35.39 -6.46
C ILE A 519 -4.58 -35.62 -5.29
N ARG A 520 -4.15 -34.54 -4.63
CA ARG A 520 -3.30 -34.58 -3.44
C ARG A 520 -3.55 -33.36 -2.57
N ILE A 521 -3.21 -33.50 -1.30
CA ILE A 521 -3.23 -32.41 -0.32
C ILE A 521 -1.86 -32.35 0.34
N GLU A 522 -1.36 -31.14 0.53
CA GLU A 522 -0.08 -30.87 1.20
C GLU A 522 -0.28 -29.81 2.28
N GLY A 523 0.38 -29.98 3.43
CA GLY A 523 0.24 -29.08 4.57
C GLY A 523 -0.94 -29.43 5.49
N SER A 524 -1.24 -28.54 6.44
CA SER A 524 -2.35 -28.71 7.39
C SER A 524 -2.90 -27.36 7.85
N GLY A 525 -4.17 -27.36 8.28
CA GLY A 525 -4.85 -26.16 8.76
C GLY A 525 -4.97 -25.07 7.68
N GLN A 526 -4.70 -23.82 8.04
CA GLN A 526 -4.80 -22.67 7.12
C GLN A 526 -3.74 -22.69 5.99
N SER A 527 -2.70 -23.51 6.12
CA SER A 527 -1.65 -23.72 5.12
C SER A 527 -1.94 -24.86 4.14
N GLU A 528 -3.09 -25.53 4.28
CA GLU A 528 -3.44 -26.69 3.48
C GLU A 528 -3.59 -26.32 1.99
N LYS A 529 -2.85 -27.02 1.14
CA LYS A 529 -2.83 -26.85 -0.32
C LYS A 529 -3.52 -28.04 -0.96
N ALA A 530 -4.55 -27.77 -1.77
CA ALA A 530 -5.24 -28.78 -2.55
C ALA A 530 -4.82 -28.71 -4.02
N TYR A 531 -4.42 -29.85 -4.57
CA TYR A 531 -4.17 -30.01 -6.00
C TYR A 531 -5.41 -30.65 -6.62
N ILE A 532 -6.15 -29.90 -7.42
CA ILE A 532 -7.46 -30.31 -7.94
C ILE A 532 -7.37 -30.43 -9.46
N ARG A 533 -7.84 -31.56 -9.98
CA ARG A 533 -8.00 -31.78 -11.42
C ARG A 533 -9.43 -31.46 -11.83
N PHE A 534 -9.60 -30.58 -12.81
CA PHE A 534 -10.92 -30.21 -13.33
C PHE A 534 -11.24 -30.91 -14.65
N ALA A 535 -12.48 -30.74 -15.12
CA ALA A 535 -12.97 -31.32 -16.37
C ALA A 535 -12.18 -30.88 -17.61
N ASP A 536 -11.45 -29.76 -17.55
CA ASP A 536 -10.52 -29.29 -18.59
C ASP A 536 -9.22 -30.12 -18.67
N GLY A 537 -9.06 -31.12 -17.80
CA GLY A 537 -7.87 -31.96 -17.71
C GLY A 537 -6.69 -31.30 -17.01
N LYS A 538 -6.78 -30.02 -16.65
CA LYS A 538 -5.70 -29.29 -15.97
C LYS A 538 -5.76 -29.56 -14.47
N THR A 539 -4.59 -29.74 -13.88
CA THR A 539 -4.43 -29.81 -12.42
C THR A 539 -4.00 -28.44 -11.93
N ARG A 540 -4.76 -27.85 -11.01
CA ARG A 540 -4.50 -26.53 -10.45
C ARG A 540 -4.27 -26.65 -8.95
N LYS A 541 -3.42 -25.77 -8.41
CA LYS A 541 -3.04 -25.73 -7.00
C LYS A 541 -3.81 -24.59 -6.32
N PHE A 542 -4.37 -24.84 -5.15
CA PHE A 542 -5.12 -23.85 -4.39
C PHE A 542 -4.74 -23.90 -2.92
N LEU A 543 -4.76 -22.75 -2.26
CA LEU A 543 -4.77 -22.70 -0.80
C LEU A 543 -6.22 -22.88 -0.32
N VAL A 544 -6.48 -23.97 0.42
CA VAL A 544 -7.83 -24.42 0.78
C VAL A 544 -8.62 -23.32 1.51
N ALA A 545 -7.97 -22.60 2.43
CA ALA A 545 -8.59 -21.55 3.24
C ALA A 545 -9.20 -20.40 2.41
N PHE A 546 -8.71 -20.16 1.19
CA PHE A 546 -9.13 -19.04 0.34
C PHE A 546 -9.80 -19.48 -0.96
N ALA A 547 -9.78 -20.76 -1.28
CA ALA A 547 -10.29 -21.29 -2.54
C ALA A 547 -11.83 -21.39 -2.59
N GLY A 548 -12.52 -21.16 -1.47
CA GLY A 548 -13.99 -21.24 -1.40
C GLY A 548 -14.55 -22.62 -1.78
N LEU A 549 -13.75 -23.68 -1.62
CA LEU A 549 -14.08 -25.04 -2.02
C LEU A 549 -15.25 -25.58 -1.20
N LYS A 550 -16.20 -26.22 -1.87
CA LYS A 550 -17.29 -26.96 -1.22
C LYS A 550 -17.20 -28.42 -1.61
N LYS A 551 -17.25 -29.32 -0.63
CA LYS A 551 -17.34 -30.76 -0.91
C LYS A 551 -18.70 -31.07 -1.56
N VAL A 552 -18.70 -31.91 -2.60
CA VAL A 552 -19.89 -32.33 -3.36
C VAL A 552 -20.36 -33.69 -2.88
#